data_AF-A0A954DXT3-F1
#
_entry.id   AF-A0A954DXT3-F1
#
_cell.length_a   1.000
_cell.length_b   1.000
_cell.length_c   1.000
_cell.angle_alpha   90.00
_cell.angle_beta   90.00
_cell.angle_gamma   90.00
#
_symmetry.space_group_name_H-M   'P 1'
#
loop_
_entity.id
_entity.type
_entity.pdbx_description
1 polymer ?
#
loop_
_entity_poly.entity_id
_entity_poly.type
_entity_poly.pdbx_seq_one_letter_code
_entity_poly.pdbx_strand_id
1 'polypeptide(L)'
;MNRARRHGATLLLLCALAASSCDDAPDLGTMRVETVHKSLVADASAWQVLEERPDAPVGVAVLQPWEHPKLDSIATPSLELVPPARVRLDVGRVPKGGQLRFRVGVHHTAYETEQTGAVRFKLTDGEQLLYDSLVPIGSGVEMAERTWQRGQVSLDGHVRLVLETSFEGEGDPAPSSGFAALEVVSERLEPRGHATREHPSVVLVVMDTLRADRLSCYGYARELTPNLDALAAEGTLFEETYSASSWTWPSTASIMTALPPPAHGLIDTSSCFLSHELLTVAEAFQDAGWTTAGFSTNPLVREDIDFDQGFEEFHVYELSPTREVFEDVERWIAAQGERRFFLYLQFVDPHEYLPSPELLERWGIPEPADFDAARWRGFQFAQMRGLDYDAEKFAEYTRYYSSVYDATVAEADEFVGALRASLAAHGHADRAVIAFTSDHGEEFLEHGQIMHTAQLYDESVHVPLIIAGPGIPRGVHVQTRVENRNLAPTLLARAGVEARENLVGLDLLDEADVRESAELPVFSSTNHGRWFRDAKAPPLKPVAVHAVRHAGMLYLWMPDPPHGEQDDRLYDLSADPGALHDIADEQPETCERMRVLIADWLEHGEKRRPGNMSGGASSLDLLKKLGYVDD
;
A
#
# COMPACT_ATOMS: atom_id res chain seq x y z
N MET A 1 14.06 -51.16 23.76
CA MET A 1 15.27 -51.14 22.91
C MET A 1 15.32 -49.77 22.24
N ASN A 2 15.98 -48.81 22.89
CA ASN A 2 17.23 -48.14 22.43
C ASN A 2 17.01 -47.27 21.18
N ARG A 3 17.08 -45.93 21.19
CA ARG A 3 17.64 -44.97 22.16
C ARG A 3 16.92 -43.62 22.05
N ALA A 4 16.58 -43.06 23.21
CA ALA A 4 16.36 -41.65 23.44
C ALA A 4 17.71 -40.91 23.68
N ARG A 5 17.65 -39.57 23.65
CA ARG A 5 18.69 -38.56 23.99
C ARG A 5 19.60 -38.11 22.85
N ARG A 6 19.44 -36.84 22.44
CA ARG A 6 20.49 -35.81 22.26
C ARG A 6 19.91 -34.58 21.53
N HIS A 7 19.36 -33.62 22.26
CA HIS A 7 19.34 -32.20 21.86
C HIS A 7 19.42 -31.41 23.17
N GLY A 8 20.61 -30.90 23.46
CA GLY A 8 20.94 -30.21 24.70
C GLY A 8 22.41 -29.80 24.66
N ALA A 9 22.62 -28.48 24.65
CA ALA A 9 23.89 -27.75 24.73
C ALA A 9 24.85 -27.91 23.55
N THR A 10 24.96 -26.86 22.72
CA THR A 10 26.20 -26.10 22.45
C THR A 10 25.83 -24.87 21.60
N LEU A 11 25.46 -23.76 22.25
CA LEU A 11 25.43 -22.43 21.60
C LEU A 11 26.08 -21.46 22.58
N LEU A 12 27.41 -21.46 22.57
CA LEU A 12 28.26 -20.49 23.28
C LEU A 12 29.63 -20.52 22.59
N LEU A 13 30.10 -19.33 22.22
CA LEU A 13 31.35 -18.99 21.53
C LEU A 13 31.42 -19.27 20.02
N LEU A 14 31.15 -18.21 19.24
CA LEU A 14 32.08 -17.71 18.22
C LEU A 14 31.83 -16.20 18.02
N CYS A 15 32.18 -15.42 19.05
CA CYS A 15 32.59 -14.03 18.87
C CYS A 15 34.11 -14.04 18.61
N ALA A 16 34.55 -13.18 17.68
CA ALA A 16 35.93 -12.88 17.28
C ALA A 16 36.62 -13.92 16.38
N LEU A 17 36.55 -13.70 15.06
CA LEU A 17 37.71 -13.42 14.19
C LEU A 17 37.32 -13.57 12.70
N ALA A 18 36.87 -12.46 12.10
CA ALA A 18 37.02 -12.19 10.67
C ALA A 18 37.06 -10.66 10.48
N ALA A 19 38.08 -10.03 11.09
CA ALA A 19 38.50 -8.69 10.73
C ALA A 19 39.47 -8.81 9.55
N SER A 20 38.96 -8.59 8.34
CA SER A 20 39.77 -8.17 7.20
C SER A 20 38.91 -7.39 6.20
N SER A 21 39.08 -6.07 6.24
CA SER A 21 38.73 -5.06 5.23
C SER A 21 37.28 -4.97 4.74
N CYS A 22 36.46 -4.26 5.51
CA CYS A 22 35.54 -3.24 4.99
C CYS A 22 35.34 -2.22 6.12
N ASP A 23 35.94 -1.03 5.97
CA ASP A 23 35.71 0.11 6.86
C ASP A 23 34.35 0.74 6.52
N ASP A 24 33.26 0.12 6.97
CA ASP A 24 31.92 0.72 6.99
C ASP A 24 31.14 0.15 8.18
N ALA A 25 31.53 0.52 9.40
CA ALA A 25 30.53 0.60 10.46
C ALA A 25 29.62 1.76 10.05
N PRO A 26 28.29 1.58 9.86
CA PRO A 26 27.43 2.65 9.40
C PRO A 26 27.60 3.84 10.35
N ASP A 27 27.90 5.02 9.80
CA ASP A 27 27.96 6.24 10.59
C ASP A 27 26.59 6.46 11.25
N LEU A 28 26.53 6.16 12.54
CA LEU A 28 25.30 6.14 13.32
C LEU A 28 24.71 7.56 13.50
N GLY A 29 25.40 8.62 13.08
CA GLY A 29 24.98 10.01 13.20
C GLY A 29 24.32 10.60 11.95
N THR A 30 24.45 9.95 10.79
CA THR A 30 23.88 10.45 9.52
C THR A 30 23.09 9.37 8.80
N MET A 31 22.17 9.77 7.94
CA MET A 31 21.44 8.90 7.02
C MET A 31 21.64 9.35 5.59
N ARG A 32 21.51 8.40 4.66
CA ARG A 32 21.51 8.69 3.23
C ARG A 32 20.07 8.90 2.81
N VAL A 33 19.78 10.11 2.34
CA VAL A 33 18.48 10.47 1.78
C VAL A 33 18.63 10.47 0.27
N GLU A 34 17.95 9.54 -0.37
CA GLU A 34 17.78 9.52 -1.80
C GLU A 34 16.47 10.22 -2.15
N THR A 35 16.52 11.11 -3.14
CA THR A 35 15.32 11.77 -3.67
C THR A 35 15.20 11.40 -5.13
N VAL A 36 14.07 10.81 -5.52
CA VAL A 36 13.68 10.60 -6.91
C VAL A 36 13.00 11.88 -7.39
N HIS A 37 13.64 12.61 -8.31
CA HIS A 37 13.11 13.88 -8.83
C HIS A 37 12.14 13.67 -9.98
N LYS A 38 12.32 12.57 -10.72
CA LYS A 38 11.54 12.26 -11.92
C LYS A 38 11.70 10.80 -12.33
N SER A 39 10.60 10.12 -12.62
CA SER A 39 10.58 8.88 -13.41
C SER A 39 10.36 9.21 -14.89
N LEU A 40 11.25 8.75 -15.77
CA LEU A 40 11.19 9.00 -17.21
C LEU A 40 10.43 7.91 -17.97
N VAL A 41 10.12 6.77 -17.34
CA VAL A 41 9.31 5.71 -17.97
C VAL A 41 7.87 6.17 -18.11
N ALA A 42 7.28 6.71 -17.03
CA ALA A 42 5.87 7.11 -16.99
C ALA A 42 5.58 8.43 -17.72
N ASP A 43 6.58 9.30 -17.89
CA ASP A 43 6.44 10.58 -18.58
C ASP A 43 6.65 10.44 -20.09
N ALA A 44 5.56 10.22 -20.84
CA ALA A 44 5.60 10.14 -22.30
C ALA A 44 6.11 11.43 -22.98
N SER A 45 6.09 12.58 -22.29
CA SER A 45 6.67 13.82 -22.80
C SER A 45 8.19 13.88 -22.65
N ALA A 46 8.77 13.03 -21.80
CA ALA A 46 10.20 12.97 -21.54
C ALA A 46 10.99 12.27 -22.66
N TRP A 47 10.34 11.65 -23.65
CA TRP A 47 11.06 10.90 -24.66
C TRP A 47 10.47 11.01 -26.07
N GLN A 48 11.36 10.89 -27.05
CA GLN A 48 11.06 10.97 -28.47
C GLN A 48 11.71 9.81 -29.22
N VAL A 49 10.90 9.02 -29.91
CA VAL A 49 11.38 7.93 -30.77
C VAL A 49 12.20 8.50 -31.93
N LEU A 50 13.41 7.97 -32.12
CA LEU A 50 14.29 8.29 -33.25
C LEU A 50 14.33 7.14 -34.27
N GLU A 51 14.27 5.91 -33.76
CA GLU A 51 14.28 4.67 -34.53
C GLU A 51 13.49 3.61 -33.77
N GLU A 52 12.66 2.85 -34.46
CA GLU A 52 11.91 1.73 -33.90
C GLU A 52 11.61 0.71 -34.99
N ARG A 53 11.26 -0.51 -34.58
CA ARG A 53 10.75 -1.53 -35.49
C ARG A 53 9.27 -1.25 -35.82
N PRO A 54 8.85 -1.35 -37.10
CA PRO A 54 7.44 -1.20 -37.45
C PRO A 54 6.51 -2.24 -36.82
N ASP A 55 7.02 -3.44 -36.51
CA ASP A 55 6.29 -4.55 -35.89
C ASP A 55 6.39 -4.60 -34.36
N ALA A 56 7.22 -3.75 -33.77
CA ALA A 56 7.40 -3.60 -32.32
C ALA A 56 7.76 -2.14 -31.99
N PRO A 57 6.77 -1.23 -32.02
CA PRO A 57 6.99 0.19 -31.74
C PRO A 57 7.43 0.40 -30.29
N VAL A 58 8.16 1.48 -30.04
CA VAL A 58 8.58 1.86 -28.69
C VAL A 58 7.36 2.23 -27.86
N GLY A 59 7.30 1.72 -26.63
CA GLY A 59 6.21 2.00 -25.71
C GLY A 59 6.54 1.63 -24.28
N VAL A 60 5.63 1.92 -23.36
CA VAL A 60 5.74 1.47 -21.98
C VAL A 60 5.15 0.07 -21.87
N ALA A 61 5.90 -0.87 -21.33
CA ALA A 61 5.50 -2.24 -21.06
C ALA A 61 6.00 -2.69 -19.69
N VAL A 62 5.54 -3.83 -19.22
CA VAL A 62 6.10 -4.47 -18.01
C VAL A 62 7.03 -5.56 -18.46
N LEU A 63 8.32 -5.41 -18.15
CA LEU A 63 9.32 -6.40 -18.45
C LEU A 63 9.67 -7.17 -17.19
N GLN A 64 9.84 -8.48 -17.32
CA GLN A 64 10.27 -9.34 -16.24
C GLN A 64 11.37 -10.27 -16.77
N PRO A 65 12.64 -10.08 -16.37
CA PRO A 65 13.73 -10.94 -16.82
C PRO A 65 13.49 -12.41 -16.50
N TRP A 66 12.93 -12.72 -15.33
CA TRP A 66 12.65 -14.11 -14.93
C TRP A 66 11.63 -14.20 -13.81
N GLU A 67 10.90 -15.31 -13.75
CA GLU A 67 9.95 -15.62 -12.69
C GLU A 67 10.65 -16.32 -11.52
N HIS A 68 11.46 -15.59 -10.75
CA HIS A 68 12.13 -16.16 -9.57
C HIS A 68 12.27 -15.14 -8.42
N PRO A 69 11.71 -15.43 -7.23
CA PRO A 69 11.54 -14.44 -6.17
C PRO A 69 12.84 -13.99 -5.47
N LYS A 70 13.94 -14.71 -5.68
CA LYS A 70 15.25 -14.38 -5.08
C LYS A 70 16.25 -13.73 -6.05
N LEU A 71 15.82 -13.49 -7.28
CA LEU A 71 16.66 -12.87 -8.30
C LEU A 71 16.18 -11.43 -8.50
N ASP A 72 17.09 -10.53 -8.88
CA ASP A 72 16.73 -9.17 -9.32
C ASP A 72 16.09 -9.27 -10.72
N SER A 73 14.89 -9.84 -10.78
CA SER A 73 14.21 -10.19 -12.02
C SER A 73 12.73 -9.84 -11.95
N ILE A 74 12.35 -8.94 -11.04
CA ILE A 74 10.97 -8.56 -10.77
C ILE A 74 10.36 -7.84 -11.97
N ALA A 75 9.06 -8.06 -12.18
CA ALA A 75 8.28 -7.38 -13.20
C ALA A 75 8.29 -5.87 -12.95
N THR A 76 8.89 -5.11 -13.86
CA THR A 76 9.11 -3.67 -13.68
C THR A 76 8.60 -2.90 -14.91
N PRO A 77 7.84 -1.80 -14.72
CA PRO A 77 7.53 -0.86 -15.77
C PRO A 77 8.80 -0.39 -16.48
N SER A 78 8.78 -0.50 -17.80
CA SER A 78 9.95 -0.30 -18.65
C SER A 78 9.56 0.44 -19.91
N LEU A 79 10.46 1.31 -20.37
CA LEU A 79 10.42 1.78 -21.74
C LEU A 79 10.97 0.66 -22.63
N GLU A 80 10.08 0.00 -23.37
CA GLU A 80 10.40 -1.12 -24.25
C GLU A 80 11.00 -0.61 -25.57
N LEU A 81 12.21 -1.07 -25.86
CA LEU A 81 13.02 -0.74 -27.02
C LEU A 81 13.44 -2.05 -27.70
N VAL A 82 12.55 -2.66 -28.48
CA VAL A 82 12.87 -3.90 -29.21
C VAL A 82 13.93 -3.62 -30.29
N PRO A 83 15.04 -4.38 -30.37
CA PRO A 83 16.18 -4.00 -31.21
C PRO A 83 15.89 -4.18 -32.73
N PRO A 84 16.34 -3.26 -33.60
CA PRO A 84 16.98 -1.99 -33.27
C PRO A 84 15.95 -0.93 -32.87
N ALA A 85 16.24 -0.20 -31.79
CA ALA A 85 15.45 0.95 -31.38
C ALA A 85 16.34 2.04 -30.77
N ARG A 86 15.97 3.30 -30.99
CA ARG A 86 16.66 4.48 -30.45
C ARG A 86 15.65 5.51 -29.98
N VAL A 87 15.83 5.98 -28.76
CA VAL A 87 14.95 6.96 -28.12
C VAL A 87 15.80 8.09 -27.58
N ARG A 88 15.43 9.33 -27.89
CA ARG A 88 15.97 10.51 -27.23
C ARG A 88 15.21 10.73 -25.94
N LEU A 89 15.91 10.77 -24.82
CA LEU A 89 15.40 11.21 -23.53
C LEU A 89 15.69 12.70 -23.35
N ASP A 90 14.70 13.49 -22.93
CA ASP A 90 14.87 14.82 -22.39
C ASP A 90 14.72 14.76 -20.86
N VAL A 91 15.85 14.82 -20.18
CA VAL A 91 15.94 14.74 -18.72
C VAL A 91 15.52 16.07 -18.08
N GLY A 92 15.52 17.16 -18.84
CA GLY A 92 15.17 18.49 -18.34
C GLY A 92 16.20 19.05 -17.35
N ARG A 93 15.71 19.60 -16.23
CA ARG A 93 16.56 20.23 -15.23
C ARG A 93 17.08 19.18 -14.25
N VAL A 94 18.40 19.07 -14.16
CA VAL A 94 19.07 18.12 -13.28
C VAL A 94 19.50 18.83 -11.98
N PRO A 95 19.20 18.28 -10.79
CA PRO A 95 19.72 18.79 -9.53
C PRO A 95 21.24 18.61 -9.44
N LYS A 96 21.91 19.39 -8.58
CA LYS A 96 23.36 19.26 -8.40
C LYS A 96 23.68 17.87 -7.84
N GLY A 97 24.63 17.15 -8.48
CA GLY A 97 24.94 15.77 -8.11
C GLY A 97 23.86 14.77 -8.53
N GLY A 98 22.92 15.19 -9.38
CA GLY A 98 21.88 14.33 -9.94
C GLY A 98 22.47 13.24 -10.83
N GLN A 99 21.83 12.09 -10.81
CA GLN A 99 22.24 10.90 -11.53
C GLN A 99 21.03 10.29 -12.23
N LEU A 100 21.25 9.64 -13.37
CA LEU A 100 20.26 8.79 -13.98
C LEU A 100 20.54 7.36 -13.53
N ARG A 101 19.65 6.82 -12.70
CA ARG A 101 19.59 5.40 -12.35
C ARG A 101 18.67 4.69 -13.33
N PHE A 102 19.00 3.45 -13.69
CA PHE A 102 18.18 2.63 -14.57
C PHE A 102 18.56 1.16 -14.47
N ARG A 103 17.71 0.30 -15.03
CA ARG A 103 17.95 -1.12 -15.24
C ARG A 103 17.77 -1.45 -16.71
N VAL A 104 18.54 -2.40 -17.24
CA VAL A 104 18.38 -2.93 -18.59
C VAL A 104 18.19 -4.43 -18.55
N GLY A 105 17.35 -4.94 -19.44
CA GLY A 105 16.99 -6.35 -19.44
C GLY A 105 16.13 -6.74 -20.63
N VAL A 106 15.97 -8.04 -20.79
CA VAL A 106 15.06 -8.68 -21.75
C VAL A 106 13.93 -9.34 -20.98
N HIS A 107 12.77 -9.50 -21.60
CA HIS A 107 11.66 -10.26 -21.01
C HIS A 107 11.97 -11.77 -20.97
N HIS A 108 11.38 -12.51 -20.02
CA HIS A 108 11.71 -13.93 -19.77
C HIS A 108 11.58 -14.83 -21.00
N THR A 109 10.65 -14.51 -21.91
CA THR A 109 10.44 -15.20 -23.19
C THR A 109 11.70 -15.22 -24.07
N ALA A 110 12.61 -14.26 -23.91
CA ALA A 110 13.91 -14.23 -24.60
C ALA A 110 14.87 -15.34 -24.11
N TYR A 111 14.62 -15.95 -22.95
CA TYR A 111 15.38 -17.08 -22.42
C TYR A 111 14.75 -18.43 -22.72
N GLU A 112 13.61 -18.48 -23.41
CA GLU A 112 12.90 -19.73 -23.74
C GLU A 112 13.10 -20.16 -25.20
N THR A 113 13.79 -19.33 -25.99
CA THR A 113 14.04 -19.56 -27.41
C THR A 113 15.34 -20.31 -27.66
N GLU A 114 15.42 -21.04 -28.77
CA GLU A 114 16.66 -21.64 -29.29
C GLU A 114 17.58 -20.59 -29.95
N GLN A 115 17.05 -19.40 -30.25
CA GLN A 115 17.84 -18.28 -30.76
C GLN A 115 18.85 -17.83 -29.71
N THR A 116 20.12 -17.75 -30.10
CA THR A 116 21.21 -17.26 -29.24
C THR A 116 21.74 -15.92 -29.73
N GLY A 117 22.35 -15.16 -28.82
CA GLY A 117 22.92 -13.84 -29.08
C GLY A 117 22.82 -12.97 -27.83
N ALA A 118 22.90 -11.66 -28.00
CA ALA A 118 22.70 -10.71 -26.93
C ALA A 118 22.03 -9.43 -27.42
N VAL A 119 21.23 -8.80 -26.56
CA VAL A 119 20.77 -7.43 -26.77
C VAL A 119 21.81 -6.49 -26.17
N ARG A 120 22.36 -5.59 -26.98
CA ARG A 120 23.24 -4.52 -26.54
C ARG A 120 22.41 -3.30 -26.17
N PHE A 121 22.67 -2.73 -25.00
CA PHE A 121 22.07 -1.50 -24.51
C PHE A 121 23.13 -0.42 -24.44
N LYS A 122 22.85 0.75 -25.02
CA LYS A 122 23.73 1.92 -24.92
C LYS A 122 22.98 3.13 -24.41
N LEU A 123 23.71 3.95 -23.66
CA LEU A 123 23.33 5.31 -23.30
C LEU A 123 24.41 6.27 -23.80
N THR A 124 24.01 7.29 -24.56
CA THR A 124 24.94 8.29 -25.10
C THR A 124 24.46 9.72 -24.87
N ASP A 125 25.40 10.66 -24.79
CA ASP A 125 25.15 12.11 -24.97
C ASP A 125 25.99 12.60 -26.16
N GLY A 126 25.34 12.89 -27.28
CA GLY A 126 26.03 13.21 -28.54
C GLY A 126 26.92 12.06 -28.99
N GLU A 127 28.24 12.27 -29.02
CA GLU A 127 29.24 11.24 -29.36
C GLU A 127 29.80 10.52 -28.12
N GLN A 128 29.49 11.00 -26.91
CA GLN A 128 30.00 10.42 -25.67
C GLN A 128 29.18 9.18 -25.28
N LEU A 129 29.87 8.05 -25.12
CA LEU A 129 29.30 6.83 -24.57
C LEU A 129 29.31 6.88 -23.04
N LEU A 130 28.14 6.77 -22.43
CA LEU A 130 27.95 6.82 -20.97
C LEU A 130 27.70 5.44 -20.37
N TYR A 131 27.06 4.54 -21.11
CA TYR A 131 26.80 3.16 -20.72
C TYR A 131 26.79 2.25 -21.95
N ASP A 132 27.34 1.05 -21.82
CA ASP A 132 27.30 -0.02 -22.84
C ASP A 132 27.27 -1.36 -22.11
N SER A 133 26.23 -2.16 -22.35
CA SER A 133 26.12 -3.49 -21.80
C SER A 133 25.48 -4.48 -22.76
N LEU A 134 25.78 -5.76 -22.57
CA LEU A 134 25.20 -6.87 -23.32
C LEU A 134 24.40 -7.78 -22.38
N VAL A 135 23.15 -8.03 -22.74
CA VAL A 135 22.27 -8.99 -22.06
C VAL A 135 22.11 -10.22 -22.96
N PRO A 136 22.63 -11.39 -22.59
CA PRO A 136 22.54 -12.59 -23.41
C PRO A 136 21.09 -13.08 -23.50
N ILE A 137 20.74 -13.77 -24.59
CA ILE A 137 19.44 -14.41 -24.80
C ILE A 137 19.61 -15.89 -25.20
N GLY A 138 18.53 -16.66 -25.03
CA GLY A 138 18.45 -18.06 -25.41
C GLY A 138 18.35 -19.03 -24.23
N SER A 139 17.88 -20.24 -24.52
CA SER A 139 17.63 -21.31 -23.53
C SER A 139 18.85 -21.74 -22.72
N GLY A 140 20.05 -21.51 -23.27
CA GLY A 140 21.32 -21.81 -22.61
C GLY A 140 21.84 -20.77 -21.62
N VAL A 141 21.17 -19.63 -21.44
CA VAL A 141 21.59 -18.61 -20.46
C VAL A 141 21.36 -19.12 -19.04
N GLU A 142 22.37 -19.01 -18.18
CA GLU A 142 22.28 -19.48 -16.80
C GLU A 142 21.21 -18.71 -16.02
N MET A 143 20.48 -19.38 -15.13
CA MET A 143 19.37 -18.76 -14.38
C MET A 143 19.81 -17.51 -13.60
N ALA A 144 21.04 -17.51 -13.07
CA ALA A 144 21.59 -16.36 -12.33
C ALA A 144 21.83 -15.11 -13.21
N GLU A 145 21.94 -15.27 -14.53
CA GLU A 145 22.13 -14.17 -15.49
C GLU A 145 20.79 -13.64 -16.04
N ARG A 146 19.66 -14.28 -15.69
CA ARG A 146 18.30 -13.87 -16.09
C ARG A 146 17.76 -12.78 -15.16
N THR A 147 18.53 -11.71 -15.02
CA THR A 147 18.31 -10.62 -14.08
C THR A 147 18.42 -9.26 -14.77
N TRP A 148 17.89 -8.24 -14.11
CA TRP A 148 18.13 -6.85 -14.43
C TRP A 148 19.61 -6.51 -14.28
N GLN A 149 20.19 -5.85 -15.28
CA GLN A 149 21.50 -5.23 -15.16
C GLN A 149 21.34 -3.77 -14.78
N ARG A 150 21.93 -3.37 -13.65
CA ARG A 150 21.80 -1.99 -13.12
C ARG A 150 22.80 -1.06 -13.80
N GLY A 151 22.33 0.12 -14.18
CA GLY A 151 23.13 1.22 -14.72
C GLY A 151 22.93 2.51 -13.93
N GLN A 152 23.98 3.30 -13.82
CA GLN A 152 23.95 4.61 -13.16
C GLN A 152 24.94 5.54 -13.83
N VAL A 153 24.50 6.75 -14.18
CA VAL A 153 25.37 7.77 -14.79
C VAL A 153 25.17 9.13 -14.14
N SER A 154 26.27 9.88 -13.94
CA SER A 154 26.16 11.28 -13.52
C SER A 154 25.53 12.11 -14.64
N LEU A 155 24.65 13.03 -14.26
CA LEU A 155 23.97 13.94 -15.18
C LEU A 155 24.59 15.34 -15.22
N ASP A 156 25.81 15.55 -14.71
CA ASP A 156 26.53 16.83 -14.61
C ASP A 156 26.62 17.63 -15.95
N GLY A 157 25.52 18.27 -16.36
CA GLY A 157 25.35 18.96 -17.64
C GLY A 157 24.73 18.13 -18.77
N HIS A 158 24.48 16.84 -18.56
CA HIS A 158 23.86 15.93 -19.53
C HIS A 158 22.32 15.99 -19.40
N VAL A 159 21.66 16.66 -20.34
CA VAL A 159 20.19 16.88 -20.29
C VAL A 159 19.44 16.20 -21.43
N ARG A 160 20.15 15.78 -22.49
CA ARG A 160 19.56 15.03 -23.60
C ARG A 160 20.38 13.78 -23.85
N LEU A 161 19.78 12.64 -23.60
CA LEU A 161 20.43 11.34 -23.72
C LEU A 161 19.80 10.56 -24.87
N VAL A 162 20.52 9.60 -25.42
CA VAL A 162 19.97 8.63 -26.37
C VAL A 162 20.13 7.24 -25.78
N LEU A 163 18.99 6.59 -25.57
CA LEU A 163 18.88 5.16 -25.33
C LEU A 163 18.94 4.45 -26.68
N GLU A 164 19.71 3.38 -26.77
CA GLU A 164 19.80 2.55 -27.96
C GLU A 164 19.82 1.09 -27.57
N THR A 165 19.05 0.27 -28.30
CA THR A 165 19.16 -1.18 -28.27
C THR A 165 19.52 -1.71 -29.66
N SER A 166 20.44 -2.67 -29.70
CA SER A 166 20.80 -3.41 -30.91
C SER A 166 20.98 -4.89 -30.60
N PHE A 167 20.90 -5.75 -31.62
CA PHE A 167 21.12 -7.18 -31.44
C PHE A 167 22.51 -7.61 -31.93
N GLU A 168 23.19 -8.45 -31.13
CA GLU A 168 24.46 -9.09 -31.48
C GLU A 168 24.27 -10.61 -31.59
N GLY A 169 24.23 -11.11 -32.81
CA GLY A 169 24.07 -12.52 -33.11
C GLY A 169 23.71 -12.76 -34.57
N GLU A 170 23.33 -14.00 -34.89
CA GLU A 170 22.80 -14.34 -36.21
C GLU A 170 21.29 -14.11 -36.27
N GLY A 171 20.78 -13.61 -37.40
CA GLY A 171 19.35 -13.37 -37.63
C GLY A 171 18.90 -11.96 -37.27
N ASP A 172 17.58 -11.76 -37.20
CA ASP A 172 16.92 -10.50 -36.81
C ASP A 172 15.83 -10.79 -35.77
N PRO A 173 16.19 -11.31 -34.59
CA PRO A 173 15.22 -11.55 -33.53
C PRO A 173 14.72 -10.22 -32.95
N ALA A 174 13.48 -10.23 -32.49
CA ALA A 174 12.81 -9.09 -31.87
C ALA A 174 12.52 -9.39 -30.38
N PRO A 175 13.54 -9.64 -29.53
CA PRO A 175 13.30 -9.90 -28.12
C PRO A 175 12.76 -8.64 -27.44
N SER A 176 11.65 -8.81 -26.73
CA SER A 176 11.12 -7.79 -25.82
C SER A 176 12.22 -7.41 -24.82
N SER A 177 12.60 -6.13 -24.81
CA SER A 177 13.76 -5.61 -24.10
C SER A 177 13.62 -4.11 -23.86
N GLY A 178 14.25 -3.59 -22.83
CA GLY A 178 14.03 -2.19 -22.47
C GLY A 178 14.82 -1.68 -21.28
N PHE A 179 14.52 -0.43 -20.94
CA PHE A 179 15.07 0.28 -19.81
C PHE A 179 13.98 0.46 -18.74
N ALA A 180 14.22 -0.05 -17.53
CA ALA A 180 13.34 0.09 -16.37
C ALA A 180 13.93 1.06 -15.33
N ALA A 181 13.11 1.51 -14.39
CA ALA A 181 13.52 2.41 -13.29
C ALA A 181 14.38 3.60 -13.79
N LEU A 182 14.03 4.18 -14.95
CA LEU A 182 14.73 5.34 -15.53
C LEU A 182 14.44 6.57 -14.68
N GLU A 183 15.26 6.79 -13.66
CA GLU A 183 14.99 7.75 -12.59
C GLU A 183 16.10 8.78 -12.47
N VAL A 184 15.71 10.04 -12.40
CA VAL A 184 16.61 11.13 -12.03
C VAL A 184 16.66 11.20 -10.51
N VAL A 185 17.76 10.79 -9.92
CA VAL A 185 17.94 10.71 -8.47
C VAL A 185 19.01 11.67 -7.99
N SER A 186 18.94 12.07 -6.73
CA SER A 186 20.06 12.68 -6.01
C SER A 186 20.18 12.10 -4.62
N GLU A 187 21.39 11.90 -4.16
CA GLU A 187 21.67 11.49 -2.79
C GLU A 187 22.26 12.65 -1.98
N ARG A 188 21.88 12.72 -0.71
CA ARG A 188 22.51 13.59 0.28
C ARG A 188 22.65 12.88 1.62
N LEU A 189 23.60 13.34 2.43
CA LEU A 189 23.73 12.89 3.81
C LEU A 189 23.00 13.87 4.72
N GLU A 190 22.05 13.37 5.49
CA GLU A 190 21.32 14.14 6.48
C GLU A 190 21.69 13.71 7.90
N PRO A 191 21.94 14.64 8.84
CA PRO A 191 22.11 14.31 10.24
C PRO A 191 20.86 13.67 10.83
N ARG A 192 21.03 12.62 11.63
CA ARG A 192 19.92 11.99 12.35
C ARG A 192 19.51 12.86 13.54
N GLY A 193 18.21 13.07 13.68
CA GLY A 193 17.62 13.77 14.81
C GLY A 193 17.54 12.91 16.08
N HIS A 194 17.37 13.58 17.22
CA HIS A 194 17.11 12.93 18.51
C HIS A 194 15.65 13.11 18.92
N ALA A 195 15.05 12.06 19.47
CA ALA A 195 13.67 12.10 19.95
C ALA A 195 13.58 12.92 21.24
N THR A 196 12.69 13.90 21.26
CA THR A 196 12.38 14.75 22.42
C THR A 196 10.87 14.82 22.61
N ARG A 197 10.39 15.50 23.65
CA ARG A 197 8.95 15.68 23.86
C ARG A 197 8.34 16.64 22.83
N GLU A 198 9.11 17.65 22.42
CA GLU A 198 8.73 18.68 21.44
C GLU A 198 8.92 18.20 20.00
N HIS A 199 9.83 17.25 19.79
CA HIS A 199 10.06 16.59 18.50
C HIS A 199 10.10 15.07 18.68
N PRO A 200 8.92 14.44 18.83
CA PRO A 200 8.83 13.01 19.12
C PRO A 200 9.16 12.16 17.90
N SER A 201 9.52 10.90 18.16
CA SER A 201 9.36 9.83 17.17
C SER A 201 7.88 9.65 16.83
N VAL A 202 7.58 9.12 15.66
CA VAL A 202 6.22 8.85 15.21
C VAL A 202 6.11 7.37 14.85
N VAL A 203 5.08 6.72 15.36
CA VAL A 203 4.72 5.34 15.05
C VAL A 203 3.34 5.34 14.43
N LEU A 204 3.24 4.96 13.17
CA LEU A 204 1.97 4.79 12.46
C LEU A 204 1.67 3.29 12.37
N VAL A 205 0.60 2.87 13.02
CA VAL A 205 0.11 1.49 13.02
C VAL A 205 -1.16 1.41 12.18
N VAL A 206 -1.14 0.57 11.16
CA VAL A 206 -2.26 0.28 10.26
C VAL A 206 -2.59 -1.21 10.38
N MET A 207 -3.77 -1.54 10.89
CA MET A 207 -4.28 -2.92 10.91
C MET A 207 -5.17 -3.14 9.69
N ASP A 208 -5.03 -4.25 9.00
CA ASP A 208 -5.76 -4.56 7.77
C ASP A 208 -7.17 -5.08 8.07
N THR A 209 -8.19 -4.45 7.46
CA THR A 209 -9.62 -4.75 7.62
C THR A 209 -10.23 -4.52 9.00
N LEU A 210 -9.54 -3.82 9.90
CA LEU A 210 -10.05 -3.56 11.26
C LEU A 210 -11.21 -2.54 11.27
N ARG A 211 -12.39 -3.00 11.71
CA ARG A 211 -13.59 -2.15 11.85
C ARG A 211 -13.60 -1.36 13.15
N ALA A 212 -14.04 -0.10 13.09
CA ALA A 212 -14.19 0.74 14.28
C ALA A 212 -15.20 0.14 15.27
N ASP A 213 -16.34 -0.36 14.78
CA ASP A 213 -17.45 -0.90 15.58
C ASP A 213 -17.13 -2.23 16.30
N ARG A 214 -15.91 -2.75 16.17
CA ARG A 214 -15.41 -3.96 16.85
C ARG A 214 -14.46 -3.66 18.00
N LEU A 215 -14.24 -2.38 18.30
CA LEU A 215 -13.41 -1.92 19.42
C LEU A 215 -14.28 -1.47 20.61
N SER A 216 -13.89 -1.82 21.83
CA SER A 216 -14.66 -1.43 23.04
C SER A 216 -14.68 0.09 23.26
N CYS A 217 -13.60 0.80 22.94
CA CYS A 217 -13.56 2.28 22.96
C CYS A 217 -14.47 2.97 21.94
N TYR A 218 -14.97 2.24 20.93
CA TYR A 218 -15.99 2.69 19.98
C TYR A 218 -17.40 2.19 20.34
N GLY A 219 -17.56 1.55 21.51
CA GLY A 219 -18.85 1.09 22.01
C GLY A 219 -19.19 -0.36 21.67
N TYR A 220 -18.23 -1.16 21.19
CA TYR A 220 -18.46 -2.59 20.99
C TYR A 220 -18.79 -3.29 22.32
N ALA A 221 -19.80 -4.17 22.29
CA ALA A 221 -20.34 -4.77 23.51
C ALA A 221 -19.38 -5.77 24.19
N ARG A 222 -18.39 -6.29 23.45
CA ARG A 222 -17.37 -7.19 23.98
C ARG A 222 -16.11 -6.38 24.29
N GLU A 223 -15.58 -6.53 25.50
CA GLU A 223 -14.33 -5.89 25.95
C GLU A 223 -13.10 -6.59 25.34
N LEU A 224 -12.97 -6.54 24.01
CA LEU A 224 -11.92 -7.23 23.27
C LEU A 224 -10.58 -6.50 23.30
N THR A 225 -10.60 -5.16 23.42
CA THR A 225 -9.47 -4.31 23.06
C THR A 225 -8.99 -3.39 24.19
N PRO A 226 -8.62 -3.93 25.37
CA PRO A 226 -8.23 -3.11 26.51
C PRO A 226 -6.97 -2.26 26.28
N ASN A 227 -6.06 -2.64 25.38
CA ASN A 227 -4.85 -1.85 25.11
C ASN A 227 -5.16 -0.62 24.24
N LEU A 228 -6.05 -0.78 23.25
CA LEU A 228 -6.59 0.33 22.46
C LEU A 228 -7.48 1.24 23.30
N ASP A 229 -8.27 0.68 24.23
CA ASP A 229 -9.03 1.49 25.20
C ASP A 229 -8.10 2.35 26.06
N ALA A 230 -6.99 1.77 26.53
CA ALA A 230 -5.97 2.50 27.26
C ALA A 230 -5.29 3.58 26.39
N LEU A 231 -4.99 3.27 25.12
CA LEU A 231 -4.42 4.22 24.17
C LEU A 231 -5.38 5.41 23.93
N ALA A 232 -6.67 5.14 23.74
CA ALA A 232 -7.71 6.15 23.58
C ALA A 232 -7.83 7.04 24.83
N ALA A 233 -7.85 6.44 26.03
CA ALA A 233 -7.89 7.18 27.28
C ALA A 233 -6.65 8.07 27.51
N GLU A 234 -5.51 7.68 26.93
CA GLU A 234 -4.25 8.43 27.00
C GLU A 234 -4.09 9.44 25.85
N GLY A 235 -4.98 9.47 24.87
CA GLY A 235 -4.88 10.28 23.66
C GLY A 235 -6.19 10.90 23.20
N THR A 236 -6.29 11.11 21.90
CA THR A 236 -7.48 11.58 21.20
C THR A 236 -8.04 10.44 20.34
N LEU A 237 -9.30 10.08 20.54
CA LEU A 237 -10.06 9.15 19.72
C LEU A 237 -10.94 9.94 18.75
N PHE A 238 -10.99 9.51 17.48
CA PHE A 238 -11.83 10.10 16.44
C PHE A 238 -12.99 9.13 16.14
N GLU A 239 -14.20 9.53 16.50
CA GLU A 239 -15.38 8.64 16.45
C GLU A 239 -15.85 8.37 15.02
N GLU A 240 -15.69 9.32 14.10
CA GLU A 240 -16.16 9.23 12.72
C GLU A 240 -14.99 9.38 11.72
N THR A 241 -14.13 8.37 11.61
CA THR A 241 -13.02 8.37 10.62
C THR A 241 -13.34 7.46 9.44
N TYR A 242 -13.21 8.00 8.22
CA TYR A 242 -13.51 7.26 7.01
C TYR A 242 -12.28 7.03 6.14
N SER A 243 -12.18 5.82 5.62
CA SER A 243 -11.19 5.45 4.62
C SER A 243 -11.56 5.94 3.23
N ALA A 244 -10.55 6.31 2.46
CA ALA A 244 -10.72 6.73 1.06
C ALA A 244 -11.13 5.56 0.12
N SER A 245 -11.00 4.31 0.56
CA SER A 245 -11.39 3.13 -0.20
C SER A 245 -11.70 1.94 0.69
N SER A 246 -12.33 0.91 0.14
CA SER A 246 -12.65 -0.35 0.82
C SER A 246 -11.64 -1.47 0.54
N TRP A 247 -10.43 -1.13 0.10
CA TRP A 247 -9.36 -2.10 -0.11
C TRP A 247 -7.95 -1.48 0.01
N THR A 248 -6.96 -2.33 0.22
CA THR A 248 -5.63 -1.94 0.73
C THR A 248 -4.89 -0.93 -0.13
N TRP A 249 -4.71 -1.17 -1.44
CA TRP A 249 -3.86 -0.31 -2.29
C TRP A 249 -4.28 1.17 -2.27
N PRO A 250 -5.52 1.52 -2.68
CA PRO A 250 -5.94 2.91 -2.65
C PRO A 250 -5.98 3.50 -1.25
N SER A 251 -6.40 2.73 -0.24
CA SER A 251 -6.44 3.26 1.11
C SER A 251 -5.03 3.57 1.64
N THR A 252 -4.10 2.63 1.50
CA THR A 252 -2.71 2.81 1.93
C THR A 252 -2.03 3.94 1.17
N ALA A 253 -2.22 4.02 -0.15
CA ALA A 253 -1.71 5.13 -0.95
C ALA A 253 -2.27 6.47 -0.47
N SER A 254 -3.55 6.53 -0.09
CA SER A 254 -4.17 7.73 0.47
C SER A 254 -3.58 8.12 1.83
N ILE A 255 -3.31 7.15 2.72
CA ILE A 255 -2.64 7.40 4.01
C ILE A 255 -1.21 7.93 3.78
N MET A 256 -0.46 7.33 2.86
CA MET A 256 0.94 7.69 2.60
C MET A 256 1.09 9.05 1.90
N THR A 257 0.17 9.41 1.00
CA THR A 257 0.29 10.61 0.15
C THR A 257 -0.67 11.75 0.50
N ALA A 258 -1.57 11.55 1.46
CA ALA A 258 -2.67 12.45 1.79
C ALA A 258 -3.65 12.75 0.61
N LEU A 259 -3.55 12.03 -0.51
CA LEU A 259 -4.38 12.22 -1.68
C LEU A 259 -5.55 11.22 -1.72
N PRO A 260 -6.68 11.57 -2.37
CA PRO A 260 -7.73 10.60 -2.65
C PRO A 260 -7.38 9.67 -3.84
N PRO A 261 -8.05 8.52 -4.00
CA PRO A 261 -7.81 7.55 -5.08
C PRO A 261 -7.75 8.12 -6.49
N PRO A 262 -8.68 9.01 -6.92
CA PRO A 262 -8.63 9.58 -8.26
C PRO A 262 -7.36 10.43 -8.51
N ALA A 263 -6.76 10.99 -7.46
CA ALA A 263 -5.59 11.87 -7.52
C ALA A 263 -4.26 11.11 -7.43
N HIS A 264 -4.13 10.06 -6.61
CA HIS A 264 -2.90 9.26 -6.60
C HIS A 264 -2.88 8.17 -7.68
N GLY A 265 -4.04 7.78 -8.22
CA GLY A 265 -4.14 6.93 -9.42
C GLY A 265 -4.14 5.41 -9.18
N LEU A 266 -3.93 4.95 -7.94
CA LEU A 266 -3.98 3.52 -7.59
C LEU A 266 -5.43 3.14 -7.31
N ILE A 267 -6.21 2.94 -8.37
CA ILE A 267 -7.66 2.73 -8.29
C ILE A 267 -8.10 1.33 -8.70
N ASP A 268 -7.26 0.59 -9.42
CA ASP A 268 -7.54 -0.76 -9.90
C ASP A 268 -6.25 -1.56 -10.15
N THR A 269 -6.42 -2.78 -10.65
CA THR A 269 -5.37 -3.76 -10.87
C THR A 269 -4.42 -3.44 -12.03
N SER A 270 -4.76 -2.44 -12.86
CA SER A 270 -3.91 -1.94 -13.93
C SER A 270 -2.92 -0.87 -13.46
N SER A 271 -3.05 -0.37 -12.21
CA SER A 271 -2.22 0.69 -11.63
C SER A 271 -1.82 0.32 -10.20
N CYS A 272 -0.68 -0.37 -10.05
CA CYS A 272 -0.25 -0.91 -8.75
C CYS A 272 1.04 -0.29 -8.19
N PHE A 273 1.73 0.57 -8.94
CA PHE A 273 2.92 1.30 -8.47
C PHE A 273 2.53 2.63 -7.84
N LEU A 274 3.05 2.93 -6.65
CA LEU A 274 2.95 4.26 -6.06
C LEU A 274 3.91 5.20 -6.77
N SER A 275 3.39 6.20 -7.49
CA SER A 275 4.24 7.07 -8.31
C SER A 275 5.20 7.92 -7.46
N HIS A 276 6.49 7.90 -7.81
CA HIS A 276 7.53 8.80 -7.30
C HIS A 276 7.32 10.29 -7.63
N GLU A 277 6.27 10.64 -8.38
CA GLU A 277 5.83 12.04 -8.52
C GLU A 277 5.02 12.53 -7.31
N LEU A 278 4.65 11.64 -6.40
CA LEU A 278 3.84 11.94 -5.22
C LEU A 278 4.70 11.82 -3.98
N LEU A 279 4.81 12.91 -3.21
CA LEU A 279 5.56 12.88 -1.96
C LEU A 279 4.82 12.04 -0.91
N THR A 280 5.52 11.09 -0.30
CA THR A 280 5.01 10.28 0.80
C THR A 280 5.34 10.89 2.16
N VAL A 281 4.54 10.56 3.18
CA VAL A 281 4.79 10.96 4.57
C VAL A 281 6.15 10.46 5.08
N ALA A 282 6.59 9.29 4.62
CA ALA A 282 7.88 8.72 4.97
C ALA A 282 9.04 9.56 4.40
N GLU A 283 8.96 9.98 3.13
CA GLU A 283 9.95 10.89 2.53
C GLU A 283 10.00 12.22 3.28
N ALA A 284 8.84 12.80 3.64
CA ALA A 284 8.81 14.04 4.41
C ALA A 284 9.50 13.90 5.78
N PHE A 285 9.34 12.77 6.46
CA PHE A 285 10.05 12.47 7.71
C PHE A 285 11.56 12.25 7.48
N GLN A 286 11.93 11.49 6.47
CA GLN A 286 13.32 11.23 6.11
C GLN A 286 14.05 12.54 5.77
N ASP A 287 13.45 13.38 4.93
CA ASP A 287 13.96 14.70 4.58
C ASP A 287 14.17 15.60 5.80
N ALA A 288 13.40 15.40 6.87
CA ALA A 288 13.45 16.19 8.10
C ALA A 288 14.42 15.64 9.16
N GLY A 289 15.14 14.55 8.91
CA GLY A 289 16.10 14.02 9.88
C GLY A 289 15.62 12.79 10.69
N TRP A 290 14.48 12.20 10.36
CA TRP A 290 13.97 11.00 11.05
C TRP A 290 14.59 9.75 10.44
N THR A 291 14.99 8.82 11.31
CA THR A 291 15.29 7.45 10.87
C THR A 291 13.98 6.80 10.43
N THR A 292 13.90 6.26 9.22
CA THR A 292 12.63 5.74 8.68
C THR A 292 12.69 4.23 8.51
N ALA A 293 11.70 3.52 9.05
CA ALA A 293 11.52 2.10 8.77
C ALA A 293 10.06 1.70 8.58
N GLY A 294 9.82 0.74 7.70
CA GLY A 294 8.53 0.12 7.44
C GLY A 294 8.58 -1.39 7.69
N PHE A 295 7.54 -1.92 8.34
CA PHE A 295 7.31 -3.36 8.45
C PHE A 295 5.90 -3.64 7.94
N SER A 296 5.81 -4.35 6.83
CA SER A 296 4.54 -4.69 6.18
C SER A 296 4.36 -6.20 6.14
N THR A 297 3.25 -6.70 6.64
CA THR A 297 2.83 -8.09 6.43
C THR A 297 1.76 -8.22 5.35
N ASN A 298 1.31 -7.09 4.80
CA ASN A 298 0.37 -7.07 3.68
C ASN A 298 1.15 -7.14 2.35
N PRO A 299 0.92 -8.16 1.51
CA PRO A 299 1.68 -8.37 0.26
C PRO A 299 1.37 -7.34 -0.84
N LEU A 300 0.36 -6.49 -0.66
CA LEU A 300 0.07 -5.36 -1.54
C LEU A 300 0.91 -4.12 -1.19
N VAL A 301 1.64 -4.12 -0.08
CA VAL A 301 2.45 -2.97 0.34
C VAL A 301 3.89 -3.42 0.48
N ARG A 302 4.64 -3.25 -0.61
CA ARG A 302 5.98 -3.82 -0.81
C ARG A 302 6.88 -2.92 -1.66
N GLU A 303 8.19 -3.12 -1.52
CA GLU A 303 9.25 -2.30 -2.14
C GLU A 303 9.20 -2.27 -3.67
N ASP A 304 8.85 -3.38 -4.31
CA ASP A 304 8.90 -3.52 -5.78
C ASP A 304 7.67 -2.95 -6.50
N ILE A 305 6.76 -2.32 -5.75
CA ILE A 305 5.70 -1.44 -6.29
C ILE A 305 5.74 -0.05 -5.65
N ASP A 306 6.95 0.36 -5.23
CA ASP A 306 7.31 1.71 -4.78
C ASP A 306 6.63 2.17 -3.48
N PHE A 307 6.14 1.26 -2.62
CA PHE A 307 5.62 1.66 -1.30
C PHE A 307 6.72 1.90 -0.25
N ASP A 308 7.98 1.65 -0.59
CA ASP A 308 9.17 1.87 0.25
C ASP A 308 9.76 3.29 0.13
N GLN A 309 9.14 4.17 -0.65
CA GLN A 309 9.52 5.58 -0.78
C GLN A 309 9.77 6.23 0.59
N GLY A 310 10.97 6.78 0.77
CA GLY A 310 11.37 7.48 1.99
C GLY A 310 11.70 6.59 3.20
N PHE A 311 11.76 5.27 3.04
CA PHE A 311 12.22 4.34 4.09
C PHE A 311 13.70 3.98 3.93
N GLU A 312 14.47 4.01 5.03
CA GLU A 312 15.84 3.47 5.02
C GLU A 312 15.85 1.94 5.11
N GLU A 313 14.84 1.39 5.79
CA GLU A 313 14.60 -0.04 5.92
C GLU A 313 13.13 -0.32 5.65
N PHE A 314 12.83 -1.20 4.70
CA PHE A 314 11.47 -1.66 4.43
C PHE A 314 11.44 -3.18 4.42
N HIS A 315 10.71 -3.79 5.35
CA HIS A 315 10.68 -5.24 5.56
C HIS A 315 9.30 -5.79 5.22
N VAL A 316 9.25 -6.75 4.29
CA VAL A 316 8.00 -7.38 3.81
C VAL A 316 7.92 -8.83 4.29
N TYR A 317 6.80 -9.17 4.95
CA TYR A 317 6.52 -10.49 5.49
C TYR A 317 5.17 -11.00 4.96
N GLU A 318 5.14 -11.45 3.71
CA GLU A 318 3.91 -11.80 2.98
C GLU A 318 2.96 -12.69 3.81
N LEU A 319 1.81 -12.13 4.20
CA LEU A 319 0.73 -12.79 4.95
C LEU A 319 1.19 -13.45 6.26
N SER A 320 2.29 -12.98 6.84
CA SER A 320 2.75 -13.47 8.13
C SER A 320 1.92 -12.84 9.26
N PRO A 321 1.39 -13.63 10.21
CA PRO A 321 0.69 -13.09 11.37
C PRO A 321 1.60 -12.16 12.17
N THR A 322 1.03 -11.12 12.79
CA THR A 322 1.78 -10.10 13.56
C THR A 322 2.69 -10.74 14.60
N ARG A 323 2.25 -11.83 15.23
CA ARG A 323 3.01 -12.58 16.26
C ARG A 323 4.36 -13.10 15.78
N GLU A 324 4.51 -13.38 14.50
CA GLU A 324 5.75 -13.91 13.92
C GLU A 324 6.74 -12.81 13.54
N VAL A 325 6.24 -11.58 13.33
CA VAL A 325 7.02 -10.43 12.86
C VAL A 325 7.39 -9.48 13.99
N PHE A 326 6.62 -9.47 15.09
CA PHE A 326 6.77 -8.48 16.15
C PHE A 326 8.14 -8.47 16.82
N GLU A 327 8.82 -9.62 16.93
CA GLU A 327 10.18 -9.68 17.50
C GLU A 327 11.18 -8.84 16.68
N ASP A 328 11.02 -8.80 15.35
CA ASP A 328 11.88 -8.02 14.45
C ASP A 328 11.67 -6.52 14.68
N VAL A 329 10.41 -6.10 14.86
CA VAL A 329 10.04 -4.72 15.22
C VAL A 329 10.65 -4.32 16.57
N GLU A 330 10.55 -5.18 17.59
CA GLU A 330 11.14 -4.89 18.91
C GLU A 330 12.66 -4.76 18.84
N ARG A 331 13.34 -5.65 18.11
CA ARG A 331 14.79 -5.56 17.91
C ARG A 331 15.19 -4.28 17.19
N TRP A 332 14.40 -3.85 16.21
CA TRP A 332 14.63 -2.59 15.52
C TRP A 332 14.44 -1.38 16.46
N ILE A 333 13.36 -1.33 17.24
CA ILE A 333 13.13 -0.26 18.24
C ILE A 333 14.30 -0.20 19.24
N ALA A 334 14.74 -1.34 19.74
CA ALA A 334 15.85 -1.44 20.70
C ALA A 334 17.16 -0.87 20.15
N ALA A 335 17.39 -0.95 18.83
CA ALA A 335 18.58 -0.46 18.17
C ALA A 335 18.62 1.08 17.99
N GLN A 336 17.49 1.77 18.17
CA GLN A 336 17.41 3.21 17.87
C GLN A 336 18.04 4.10 18.96
N GLY A 337 18.08 3.66 20.22
CA GLY A 337 18.66 4.43 21.32
C GLY A 337 17.94 5.76 21.53
N GLU A 338 18.61 6.89 21.28
CA GLU A 338 18.00 8.23 21.39
C GLU A 338 17.56 8.83 20.06
N ARG A 339 17.69 8.07 18.97
CA ARG A 339 17.31 8.56 17.64
C ARG A 339 15.83 8.83 17.57
N ARG A 340 15.52 9.84 16.78
CA ARG A 340 14.18 10.13 16.31
C ARG A 340 13.87 9.30 15.09
N PHE A 341 12.68 8.71 15.06
CA PHE A 341 12.30 7.83 13.98
C PHE A 341 10.84 7.98 13.57
N PHE A 342 10.57 7.66 12.32
CA PHE A 342 9.22 7.38 11.81
C PHE A 342 9.16 5.87 11.52
N LEU A 343 8.28 5.18 12.24
CA LEU A 343 8.09 3.75 12.13
C LEU A 343 6.68 3.48 11.58
N TYR A 344 6.62 2.90 10.40
CA TYR A 344 5.38 2.45 9.77
C TYR A 344 5.20 0.95 10.01
N LEU A 345 4.08 0.57 10.60
CA LEU A 345 3.71 -0.82 10.86
C LEU A 345 2.39 -1.11 10.17
N GLN A 346 2.39 -1.99 9.17
CA GLN A 346 1.17 -2.46 8.53
C GLN A 346 1.04 -3.96 8.72
N PHE A 347 0.04 -4.34 9.50
CA PHE A 347 -0.20 -5.73 9.85
C PHE A 347 -1.48 -6.24 9.18
N VAL A 348 -1.41 -7.45 8.67
CA VAL A 348 -2.50 -8.15 7.98
C VAL A 348 -3.58 -8.62 8.95
N ASP A 349 -3.34 -8.65 10.26
CA ASP A 349 -4.39 -8.98 11.21
C ASP A 349 -5.36 -7.79 11.36
N PRO A 350 -6.69 -7.98 11.38
CA PRO A 350 -7.42 -9.26 11.41
C PRO A 350 -7.79 -9.95 10.08
N HIS A 351 -7.41 -9.46 8.89
CA HIS A 351 -7.78 -9.96 7.55
C HIS A 351 -7.83 -11.51 7.40
N GLU A 352 -6.82 -12.25 7.88
CA GLU A 352 -6.73 -13.72 7.64
C GLU A 352 -7.75 -14.55 8.45
N TYR A 353 -8.41 -13.99 9.47
CA TYR A 353 -9.28 -14.72 10.42
C TYR A 353 -8.60 -15.95 11.04
N LEU A 354 -7.31 -15.84 11.38
CA LEU A 354 -6.49 -16.93 11.94
C LEU A 354 -6.01 -16.63 13.37
N PRO A 355 -6.92 -16.44 14.34
CA PRO A 355 -6.53 -16.19 15.72
C PRO A 355 -5.80 -17.41 16.30
N SER A 356 -4.96 -17.18 17.32
CA SER A 356 -4.35 -18.28 18.07
C SER A 356 -5.41 -19.24 18.66
N PRO A 357 -5.14 -20.56 18.71
CA PRO A 357 -6.04 -21.53 19.35
C PRO A 357 -6.40 -21.15 20.79
N GLU A 358 -5.46 -20.56 21.52
CA GLU A 358 -5.65 -20.07 22.89
C GLU A 358 -6.71 -18.97 22.97
N LEU A 359 -6.76 -18.05 21.99
CA LEU A 359 -7.78 -16.99 21.95
C LEU A 359 -9.16 -17.53 21.58
N LEU A 360 -9.25 -18.48 20.65
CA LEU A 360 -10.52 -19.15 20.34
C LEU A 360 -11.11 -19.84 21.58
N GLU A 361 -10.26 -20.53 22.36
CA GLU A 361 -10.66 -21.15 23.62
C GLU A 361 -11.06 -20.10 24.68
N ARG A 362 -10.25 -19.04 24.85
CA ARG A 362 -10.49 -17.96 25.82
C ARG A 362 -11.82 -17.26 25.59
N TRP A 363 -12.16 -16.99 24.32
CA TRP A 363 -13.39 -16.32 23.94
C TRP A 363 -14.57 -17.27 23.77
N GLY A 364 -14.32 -18.59 23.87
CA GLY A 364 -15.36 -19.62 23.84
C GLY A 364 -16.19 -19.57 22.56
N ILE A 365 -15.56 -19.27 21.41
CA ILE A 365 -16.25 -19.15 20.12
C ILE A 365 -16.68 -20.55 19.67
N PRO A 366 -17.99 -20.88 19.68
CA PRO A 366 -18.42 -22.23 19.39
C PRO A 366 -18.38 -22.47 17.88
N GLU A 367 -17.47 -23.33 17.45
CA GLU A 367 -17.46 -23.81 16.07
C GLU A 367 -18.73 -24.65 15.79
N PRO A 368 -19.48 -24.35 14.71
CA PRO A 368 -20.58 -25.20 14.28
C PRO A 368 -20.10 -26.64 14.08
N ALA A 369 -20.88 -27.63 14.56
CA ALA A 369 -20.46 -29.04 14.54
C ALA A 369 -20.20 -29.61 13.14
N ASP A 370 -20.80 -28.99 12.11
CA ASP A 370 -20.63 -29.31 10.70
C ASP A 370 -19.91 -28.20 9.93
N PHE A 371 -19.12 -27.36 10.60
CA PHE A 371 -18.37 -26.30 9.96
C PHE A 371 -17.37 -26.86 8.92
N ASP A 372 -17.33 -26.22 7.76
CA ASP A 372 -16.42 -26.55 6.67
C ASP A 372 -16.03 -25.26 5.94
N ALA A 373 -14.78 -24.83 6.12
CA ALA A 373 -14.23 -23.63 5.51
C ALA A 373 -14.25 -23.68 3.98
N ALA A 374 -14.07 -24.86 3.36
CA ALA A 374 -14.14 -25.00 1.91
C ALA A 374 -15.59 -24.83 1.42
N ARG A 375 -16.57 -25.31 2.21
CA ARG A 375 -17.98 -25.11 1.92
C ARG A 375 -18.39 -23.64 2.05
N TRP A 376 -17.91 -22.94 3.09
CA TRP A 376 -18.13 -21.49 3.23
C TRP A 376 -17.53 -20.71 2.06
N ARG A 377 -16.28 -21.00 1.66
CA ARG A 377 -15.68 -20.41 0.46
C ARG A 377 -16.48 -20.72 -0.81
N GLY A 378 -17.02 -21.93 -0.90
CA GLY A 378 -17.93 -22.31 -2.00
C GLY A 378 -19.20 -21.46 -2.03
N PHE A 379 -19.79 -21.15 -0.87
CA PHE A 379 -20.94 -20.25 -0.77
C PHE A 379 -20.59 -18.81 -1.11
N GLN A 380 -19.45 -18.31 -0.61
CA GLN A 380 -18.93 -17.00 -0.99
C GLN A 380 -18.73 -16.90 -2.50
N PHE A 381 -18.05 -17.87 -3.12
CA PHE A 381 -17.87 -17.90 -4.56
C PHE A 381 -19.21 -17.96 -5.30
N ALA A 382 -20.15 -18.78 -4.83
CA ALA A 382 -21.49 -18.85 -5.41
C ALA A 382 -22.22 -17.52 -5.31
N GLN A 383 -22.19 -16.85 -4.16
CA GLN A 383 -22.75 -15.51 -3.96
C GLN A 383 -22.10 -14.50 -4.90
N MET A 384 -20.76 -14.42 -4.92
CA MET A 384 -20.00 -13.58 -5.82
C MET A 384 -20.36 -13.82 -7.29
N ARG A 385 -20.72 -15.06 -7.65
CA ARG A 385 -21.09 -15.49 -9.01
C ARG A 385 -22.60 -15.52 -9.28
N GLY A 386 -23.44 -15.05 -8.36
CA GLY A 386 -24.90 -15.07 -8.52
C GLY A 386 -25.46 -16.48 -8.76
N LEU A 387 -24.76 -17.50 -8.26
CA LEU A 387 -25.12 -18.91 -8.35
C LEU A 387 -25.97 -19.29 -7.14
N ASP A 388 -26.77 -20.36 -7.26
CA ASP A 388 -27.54 -20.87 -6.13
C ASP A 388 -26.62 -21.42 -5.03
N TYR A 389 -26.91 -21.05 -3.78
CA TYR A 389 -26.25 -21.57 -2.58
C TYR A 389 -27.24 -21.67 -1.41
N ASP A 390 -26.84 -22.35 -0.34
CA ASP A 390 -27.61 -22.45 0.89
C ASP A 390 -27.41 -21.19 1.74
N ALA A 391 -28.29 -20.20 1.58
CA ALA A 391 -28.15 -18.89 2.22
C ALA A 391 -28.25 -18.94 3.75
N GLU A 392 -29.07 -19.83 4.31
CA GLU A 392 -29.18 -20.01 5.76
C GLU A 392 -27.88 -20.57 6.33
N LYS A 393 -27.32 -21.60 5.67
CA LYS A 393 -26.05 -22.18 6.07
C LYS A 393 -24.88 -21.23 5.88
N PHE A 394 -24.89 -20.45 4.81
CA PHE A 394 -23.89 -19.42 4.57
C PHE A 394 -23.91 -18.36 5.68
N ALA A 395 -25.09 -17.84 6.03
CA ALA A 395 -25.24 -16.88 7.13
C ALA A 395 -24.83 -17.48 8.50
N GLU A 396 -25.09 -18.77 8.75
CA GLU A 396 -24.62 -19.46 9.95
C GLU A 396 -23.08 -19.48 10.03
N TYR A 397 -22.41 -19.91 8.97
CA TYR A 397 -20.96 -19.93 8.89
C TYR A 397 -20.34 -18.52 8.94
N THR A 398 -20.98 -17.53 8.32
CA THR A 398 -20.50 -16.14 8.37
C THR A 398 -20.60 -15.55 9.78
N ARG A 399 -21.64 -15.88 10.57
CA ARG A 399 -21.70 -15.49 11.99
C ARG A 399 -20.58 -16.11 12.82
N TYR A 400 -20.20 -17.36 12.50
CA TYR A 400 -19.04 -17.99 13.11
C TYR A 400 -17.76 -17.25 12.73
N TYR A 401 -17.52 -16.98 11.45
CA TYR A 401 -16.34 -16.21 11.01
C TYR A 401 -16.29 -14.79 11.59
N SER A 402 -17.42 -14.09 11.73
CA SER A 402 -17.47 -12.80 12.42
C SER A 402 -17.07 -12.91 13.90
N SER A 403 -17.32 -14.06 14.55
CA SER A 403 -16.81 -14.31 15.91
C SER A 403 -15.33 -14.68 15.92
N VAL A 404 -14.83 -15.39 14.90
CA VAL A 404 -13.39 -15.65 14.73
C VAL A 404 -12.62 -14.35 14.47
N TYR A 405 -13.19 -13.44 13.69
CA TYR A 405 -12.70 -12.08 13.47
C TYR A 405 -12.54 -11.34 14.81
N ASP A 406 -13.56 -11.33 15.67
CA ASP A 406 -13.48 -10.74 17.01
C ASP A 406 -12.27 -11.28 17.84
N ALA A 407 -12.00 -12.60 17.79
CA ALA A 407 -10.83 -13.15 18.47
C ALA A 407 -9.51 -12.68 17.86
N THR A 408 -9.48 -12.44 16.54
CA THR A 408 -8.30 -11.92 15.84
C THR A 408 -8.07 -10.45 16.17
N VAL A 409 -9.15 -9.66 16.31
CA VAL A 409 -9.10 -8.28 16.83
C VAL A 409 -8.51 -8.23 18.24
N ALA A 410 -8.90 -9.17 19.11
CA ALA A 410 -8.33 -9.27 20.44
C ALA A 410 -6.82 -9.61 20.41
N GLU A 411 -6.37 -10.46 19.47
CA GLU A 411 -4.93 -10.73 19.27
C GLU A 411 -4.18 -9.48 18.79
N ALA A 412 -4.74 -8.76 17.83
CA ALA A 412 -4.17 -7.51 17.32
C ALA A 412 -4.00 -6.45 18.44
N ASP A 413 -4.96 -6.37 19.37
CA ASP A 413 -4.87 -5.50 20.55
C ASP A 413 -3.72 -5.90 21.51
N GLU A 414 -3.42 -7.20 21.66
CA GLU A 414 -2.27 -7.65 22.46
C GLU A 414 -0.94 -7.09 21.90
N PHE A 415 -0.81 -6.95 20.57
CA PHE A 415 0.36 -6.32 19.93
C PHE A 415 0.42 -4.82 20.14
N VAL A 416 -0.71 -4.13 20.22
CA VAL A 416 -0.73 -2.71 20.61
C VAL A 416 -0.17 -2.56 22.03
N GLY A 417 -0.54 -3.45 22.94
CA GLY A 417 0.02 -3.52 24.29
C GLY A 417 1.54 -3.78 24.28
N ALA A 418 1.98 -4.77 23.50
CA ALA A 418 3.39 -5.13 23.36
C ALA A 418 4.23 -3.98 22.77
N LEU A 419 3.71 -3.28 21.75
CA LEU A 419 4.36 -2.12 21.13
C LEU A 419 4.58 -1.00 22.14
N ARG A 420 3.54 -0.64 22.90
CA ARG A 420 3.64 0.36 23.97
C ARG A 420 4.65 -0.04 25.03
N ALA A 421 4.66 -1.31 25.42
CA ALA A 421 5.64 -1.84 26.38
C ALA A 421 7.08 -1.78 25.84
N SER A 422 7.29 -2.13 24.58
CA SER A 422 8.60 -2.08 23.92
C SER A 422 9.12 -0.64 23.80
N LEU A 423 8.28 0.30 23.37
CA LEU A 423 8.62 1.72 23.35
C LEU A 423 9.01 2.22 24.75
N ALA A 424 8.27 1.83 25.80
CA ALA A 424 8.60 2.20 27.17
C ALA A 424 9.91 1.59 27.66
N ALA A 425 10.13 0.30 27.42
CA ALA A 425 11.34 -0.43 27.83
C ALA A 425 12.62 0.17 27.21
N HIS A 426 12.51 0.72 26.00
CA HIS A 426 13.61 1.35 25.27
C HIS A 426 13.62 2.89 25.38
N GLY A 427 12.89 3.46 26.35
CA GLY A 427 12.97 4.87 26.70
C GLY A 427 12.25 5.83 25.74
N HIS A 428 11.32 5.33 24.92
CA HIS A 428 10.54 6.12 23.96
C HIS A 428 9.15 6.55 24.47
N ALA A 429 8.68 6.07 25.63
CA ALA A 429 7.34 6.34 26.15
C ALA A 429 6.94 7.84 26.16
N ASP A 430 7.83 8.73 26.61
CA ASP A 430 7.54 10.18 26.72
C ASP A 430 7.95 11.00 25.48
N ARG A 431 8.42 10.32 24.42
CA ARG A 431 9.01 10.94 23.21
C ARG A 431 8.62 10.22 21.92
N ALA A 432 7.51 9.48 21.93
CA ALA A 432 6.93 8.85 20.76
C ALA A 432 5.42 9.14 20.71
N VAL A 433 4.94 9.57 19.55
CA VAL A 433 3.52 9.65 19.21
C VAL A 433 3.15 8.36 18.49
N ILE A 434 2.05 7.73 18.92
CA ILE A 434 1.45 6.57 18.26
C ILE A 434 0.16 7.04 17.60
N ALA A 435 0.05 6.87 16.29
CA ALA A 435 -1.20 6.92 15.55
C ALA A 435 -1.60 5.50 15.16
N PHE A 436 -2.78 5.08 15.58
CA PHE A 436 -3.35 3.77 15.27
C PHE A 436 -4.58 3.94 14.40
N THR A 437 -4.66 3.20 13.30
CA THR A 437 -5.78 3.22 12.37
C THR A 437 -6.00 1.85 11.72
N SER A 438 -7.07 1.75 10.94
CA SER A 438 -7.20 0.75 9.87
C SER A 438 -7.07 1.38 8.49
N ASP A 439 -6.69 0.59 7.49
CA ASP A 439 -6.79 0.98 6.09
C ASP A 439 -8.24 0.89 5.61
N HIS A 440 -9.00 -0.14 5.96
CA HIS A 440 -10.43 -0.27 5.71
C HIS A 440 -11.10 -1.25 6.67
N GLY A 441 -12.38 -1.53 6.50
CA GLY A 441 -13.13 -2.49 7.30
C GLY A 441 -13.39 -3.80 6.55
N GLU A 442 -14.42 -4.52 7.02
CA GLU A 442 -14.80 -5.86 6.59
C GLU A 442 -16.32 -6.08 6.71
N GLU A 443 -16.96 -6.65 5.69
CA GLU A 443 -18.39 -6.98 5.72
C GLU A 443 -18.64 -8.46 6.07
N PHE A 444 -19.69 -8.70 6.86
CA PHE A 444 -20.18 -10.00 7.32
C PHE A 444 -21.69 -10.16 7.02
N LEU A 445 -22.12 -9.76 5.82
CA LEU A 445 -23.49 -9.79 5.29
C LEU A 445 -24.44 -8.68 5.76
N GLU A 446 -23.95 -7.62 6.38
CA GLU A 446 -24.77 -6.47 6.78
C GLU A 446 -25.52 -5.83 5.59
N HIS A 447 -24.86 -5.67 4.43
CA HIS A 447 -25.46 -5.18 3.18
C HIS A 447 -25.41 -6.22 2.06
N GLY A 448 -25.30 -7.49 2.46
CA GLY A 448 -25.41 -8.65 1.59
C GLY A 448 -24.13 -9.05 0.84
N GLN A 449 -22.97 -8.50 1.20
CA GLN A 449 -21.65 -9.00 0.77
C GLN A 449 -20.87 -9.61 1.93
N ILE A 450 -19.70 -10.13 1.62
CA ILE A 450 -18.74 -10.60 2.59
C ILE A 450 -17.36 -10.11 2.19
N MET A 451 -16.48 -9.98 3.19
CA MET A 451 -15.18 -9.36 3.05
C MET A 451 -15.30 -7.88 2.66
N HIS A 452 -14.33 -7.34 1.94
CA HIS A 452 -14.23 -5.94 1.59
C HIS A 452 -14.19 -5.77 0.05
N THR A 453 -13.69 -4.63 -0.45
CA THR A 453 -13.58 -4.25 -1.89
C THR A 453 -14.87 -3.80 -2.59
N ALA A 454 -16.01 -4.47 -2.33
CA ALA A 454 -17.17 -4.36 -3.21
C ALA A 454 -18.13 -3.22 -2.87
N GLN A 455 -18.11 -2.75 -1.62
CA GLN A 455 -19.05 -1.76 -1.11
C GLN A 455 -18.34 -0.68 -0.29
N LEU A 456 -19.07 0.39 0.04
CA LEU A 456 -18.56 1.60 0.71
C LEU A 456 -19.46 2.01 1.89
N TYR A 457 -20.17 1.05 2.49
CA TYR A 457 -20.90 1.24 3.75
C TYR A 457 -19.92 1.29 4.93
N ASP A 458 -20.41 1.64 6.10
CA ASP A 458 -19.58 1.90 7.29
C ASP A 458 -18.76 0.66 7.70
N GLU A 459 -19.30 -0.55 7.52
CA GLU A 459 -18.59 -1.81 7.75
C GLU A 459 -17.30 -1.92 6.95
N SER A 460 -17.23 -1.28 5.77
CA SER A 460 -16.07 -1.32 4.87
C SER A 460 -15.17 -0.09 4.97
N VAL A 461 -15.67 1.09 5.39
CA VAL A 461 -14.87 2.33 5.34
C VAL A 461 -14.88 3.15 6.62
N HIS A 462 -15.69 2.85 7.64
CA HIS A 462 -15.59 3.47 8.96
C HIS A 462 -14.51 2.75 9.78
N VAL A 463 -13.36 3.42 9.90
CA VAL A 463 -12.14 2.86 10.49
C VAL A 463 -11.83 3.48 11.84
N PRO A 464 -11.18 2.76 12.77
CA PRO A 464 -10.72 3.36 14.00
C PRO A 464 -9.60 4.36 13.72
N LEU A 465 -9.50 5.39 14.55
CA LEU A 465 -8.38 6.33 14.56
C LEU A 465 -8.15 6.85 15.98
N ILE A 466 -6.97 6.55 16.52
CA ILE A 466 -6.52 6.99 17.84
C ILE A 466 -5.12 7.57 17.70
N ILE A 467 -4.90 8.78 18.22
CA ILE A 467 -3.57 9.40 18.29
C ILE A 467 -3.24 9.65 19.77
N ALA A 468 -2.10 9.18 20.25
CA ALA A 468 -1.67 9.34 21.63
C ALA A 468 -0.16 9.59 21.73
N GLY A 469 0.25 10.32 22.77
CA GLY A 469 1.67 10.61 23.02
C GLY A 469 1.93 12.04 23.48
N PRO A 470 3.20 12.50 23.47
CA PRO A 470 3.57 13.84 23.90
C PRO A 470 2.94 14.90 23.00
N GLY A 471 2.33 15.92 23.62
CA GLY A 471 1.69 17.02 22.90
C GLY A 471 0.28 16.72 22.38
N ILE A 472 -0.20 15.48 22.52
CA ILE A 472 -1.55 15.08 22.12
C ILE A 472 -2.52 15.27 23.30
N PRO A 473 -3.71 15.86 23.08
CA PRO A 473 -4.75 15.91 24.11
C PRO A 473 -5.10 14.51 24.62
N ARG A 474 -5.40 14.39 25.93
CA ARG A 474 -5.67 13.10 26.58
C ARG A 474 -7.14 12.96 26.93
N GLY A 475 -7.73 11.80 26.66
CA GLY A 475 -9.12 11.50 26.94
C GLY A 475 -10.10 12.36 26.14
N VAL A 476 -9.68 12.84 24.96
CA VAL A 476 -10.51 13.66 24.07
C VAL A 476 -11.17 12.77 23.04
N HIS A 477 -12.46 12.98 22.82
CA HIS A 477 -13.23 12.32 21.77
C HIS A 477 -13.64 13.37 20.73
N VAL A 478 -13.22 13.18 19.50
CA VAL A 478 -13.58 14.03 18.35
C VAL A 478 -14.70 13.33 17.60
N GLN A 479 -15.90 13.89 17.66
CA GLN A 479 -17.09 13.33 17.02
C GLN A 479 -17.25 13.74 15.55
N THR A 480 -16.40 14.67 15.09
CA THR A 480 -16.47 15.19 13.73
C THR A 480 -16.01 14.15 12.71
N ARG A 481 -16.72 14.06 11.58
CA ARG A 481 -16.26 13.30 10.40
C ARG A 481 -14.88 13.75 9.93
N VAL A 482 -13.97 12.80 9.81
CA VAL A 482 -12.62 13.01 9.29
C VAL A 482 -12.25 11.89 8.31
N GLU A 483 -11.19 12.11 7.54
CA GLU A 483 -10.68 11.13 6.57
C GLU A 483 -9.29 10.65 7.01
N ASN A 484 -9.03 9.35 6.89
CA ASN A 484 -7.73 8.77 7.28
C ASN A 484 -6.55 9.33 6.47
N ARG A 485 -6.78 9.83 5.24
CA ARG A 485 -5.75 10.53 4.45
C ARG A 485 -5.18 11.78 5.13
N ASN A 486 -5.90 12.37 6.09
CA ASN A 486 -5.43 13.51 6.87
C ASN A 486 -4.46 13.10 8.01
N LEU A 487 -4.14 11.81 8.17
CA LEU A 487 -3.12 11.34 9.10
C LEU A 487 -1.74 11.92 8.77
N ALA A 488 -1.33 11.91 7.50
CA ALA A 488 -0.03 12.43 7.10
C ALA A 488 0.18 13.90 7.48
N PRO A 489 -0.69 14.87 7.08
CA PRO A 489 -0.55 16.27 7.50
C PRO A 489 -0.59 16.44 9.03
N THR A 490 -1.46 15.70 9.72
CA THR A 490 -1.54 15.72 11.20
C THR A 490 -0.23 15.32 11.85
N LEU A 491 0.35 14.19 11.42
CA LEU A 491 1.59 13.66 11.98
C LEU A 491 2.79 14.58 11.71
N LEU A 492 2.88 15.16 10.52
CA LEU A 492 3.92 16.14 10.18
C LEU A 492 3.80 17.39 11.06
N ALA A 493 2.58 17.92 11.21
CA ALA A 493 2.32 19.08 12.06
C ALA A 493 2.69 18.81 13.53
N ARG A 494 2.33 17.64 14.07
CA ARG A 494 2.70 17.25 15.45
C ARG A 494 4.18 17.00 15.64
N ALA A 495 4.91 16.61 14.58
CA ALA A 495 6.36 16.46 14.60
C ALA A 495 7.13 17.77 14.38
N GLY A 496 6.43 18.85 14.01
CA GLY A 496 7.04 20.13 13.62
C GLY A 496 7.72 20.08 12.25
N VAL A 497 7.27 19.19 11.37
CA VAL A 497 7.70 19.08 9.97
C VAL A 497 6.71 19.83 9.09
N GLU A 498 7.22 20.70 8.21
CA GLU A 498 6.39 21.45 7.28
C GLU A 498 5.85 20.52 6.19
N ALA A 499 4.53 20.38 6.10
CA ALA A 499 3.88 19.68 5.00
C ALA A 499 4.07 20.44 3.67
N ARG A 500 4.31 19.71 2.58
CA ARG A 500 4.57 20.26 1.25
C ARG A 500 3.80 19.52 0.18
N GLU A 501 3.63 20.17 -0.97
CA GLU A 501 3.04 19.56 -2.17
C GLU A 501 1.69 18.90 -1.87
N ASN A 502 1.56 17.60 -2.15
CA ASN A 502 0.34 16.83 -1.91
C ASN A 502 0.07 16.53 -0.43
N LEU A 503 1.04 16.68 0.47
CA LEU A 503 0.87 16.44 1.91
C LEU A 503 0.23 17.62 2.65
N VAL A 504 -0.02 18.75 1.97
CA VAL A 504 -0.76 19.88 2.57
C VAL A 504 -2.24 19.48 2.73
N GLY A 505 -2.72 19.45 3.97
CA GLY A 505 -4.09 19.07 4.29
C GLY A 505 -4.48 19.49 5.70
N LEU A 506 -5.57 18.91 6.21
CA LEU A 506 -6.12 19.24 7.52
C LEU A 506 -5.33 18.57 8.63
N ASP A 507 -4.98 19.32 9.68
CA ASP A 507 -4.47 18.79 10.94
C ASP A 507 -5.64 18.38 11.84
N LEU A 508 -5.84 17.09 12.01
CA LEU A 508 -6.94 16.53 12.81
C LEU A 508 -6.85 16.86 14.30
N LEU A 509 -5.74 17.45 14.76
CA LEU A 509 -5.56 17.91 16.14
C LEU A 509 -5.56 19.44 16.26
N ASP A 510 -5.90 20.16 15.18
CA ASP A 510 -6.20 21.58 15.18
C ASP A 510 -7.72 21.83 15.19
N GLU A 511 -8.18 22.73 16.06
CA GLU A 511 -9.62 22.99 16.24
C GLU A 511 -10.26 23.67 15.03
N ALA A 512 -9.53 24.52 14.30
CA ALA A 512 -10.05 25.16 13.10
C ALA A 512 -10.18 24.15 11.96
N ASP A 513 -9.16 23.31 11.75
CA ASP A 513 -9.16 22.29 10.70
C ASP A 513 -10.21 21.20 10.97
N VAL A 514 -10.40 20.80 12.23
CA VAL A 514 -11.50 19.89 12.60
C VAL A 514 -12.87 20.52 12.29
N ARG A 515 -13.06 21.82 12.55
CA ARG A 515 -14.31 22.51 12.17
C ARG A 515 -14.48 22.59 10.66
N GLU A 516 -13.40 22.79 9.91
CA GLU A 516 -13.43 22.78 8.45
C GLU A 516 -13.82 21.38 7.92
N SER A 517 -13.23 20.32 8.46
CA SER A 517 -13.56 18.92 8.12
C SER A 517 -15.05 18.61 8.25
N ALA A 518 -15.73 19.16 9.28
CA ALA A 518 -17.16 18.94 9.51
C ALA A 518 -18.04 19.38 8.33
N GLU A 519 -17.64 20.46 7.66
CA GLU A 519 -18.36 21.09 6.56
C GLU A 519 -18.01 20.46 5.19
N LEU A 520 -16.89 19.75 5.10
CA LEU A 520 -16.46 19.13 3.85
C LEU A 520 -17.18 17.80 3.59
N PRO A 521 -17.45 17.47 2.31
CA PRO A 521 -17.84 16.12 1.93
C PRO A 521 -16.67 15.15 2.11
N VAL A 522 -16.98 13.94 2.58
CA VAL A 522 -16.04 12.83 2.73
C VAL A 522 -16.27 11.84 1.60
N PHE A 523 -15.22 11.46 0.89
CA PHE A 523 -15.33 10.62 -0.31
C PHE A 523 -14.62 9.28 -0.14
N SER A 524 -15.25 8.23 -0.64
CA SER A 524 -14.62 6.91 -0.77
C SER A 524 -14.88 6.35 -2.17
N SER A 525 -13.98 5.52 -2.70
CA SER A 525 -14.14 4.93 -4.03
C SER A 525 -13.59 3.52 -4.10
N THR A 526 -14.18 2.69 -4.94
CA THR A 526 -13.67 1.37 -5.31
C THR A 526 -13.97 1.08 -6.78
N ASN A 527 -13.04 0.45 -7.50
CA ASN A 527 -13.29 -0.09 -8.84
C ASN A 527 -13.67 -1.58 -8.81
N HIS A 528 -13.78 -2.15 -7.61
CA HIS A 528 -14.17 -3.55 -7.38
C HIS A 528 -15.66 -3.70 -7.03
N GLY A 529 -16.46 -2.66 -7.28
CA GLY A 529 -17.86 -2.60 -6.91
C GLY A 529 -18.68 -3.75 -7.47
N ARG A 530 -19.53 -4.36 -6.62
CA ARG A 530 -20.47 -5.42 -7.00
C ARG A 530 -21.82 -5.18 -6.32
N TRP A 531 -22.86 -4.92 -7.13
CA TRP A 531 -24.23 -4.82 -6.64
C TRP A 531 -25.06 -5.98 -7.16
N PHE A 532 -25.74 -6.67 -6.24
CA PHE A 532 -26.71 -7.69 -6.58
C PHE A 532 -28.10 -7.06 -6.55
N ARG A 533 -28.75 -6.92 -7.72
CA ARG A 533 -30.14 -6.47 -7.81
C ARG A 533 -31.13 -7.56 -7.41
N ASP A 534 -30.75 -8.81 -7.66
CA ASP A 534 -31.44 -10.04 -7.28
C ASP A 534 -30.38 -11.13 -7.07
N ALA A 535 -30.56 -12.01 -6.08
CA ALA A 535 -29.65 -13.12 -5.76
C ALA A 535 -29.38 -14.11 -6.93
N LYS A 536 -30.07 -13.94 -8.06
CA LYS A 536 -30.02 -14.78 -9.26
C LYS A 536 -29.46 -14.09 -10.51
N ALA A 537 -29.12 -12.80 -10.43
CA ALA A 537 -28.46 -12.13 -11.54
C ALA A 537 -26.96 -12.48 -11.49
N PRO A 538 -26.34 -12.93 -12.60
CA PRO A 538 -24.90 -13.18 -12.61
C PRO A 538 -24.16 -11.87 -12.31
N PRO A 539 -23.02 -11.90 -11.58
CA PRO A 539 -22.25 -10.71 -11.35
C PRO A 539 -21.81 -10.15 -12.68
N LEU A 540 -21.88 -8.84 -12.77
CA LEU A 540 -21.28 -8.15 -13.90
C LEU A 540 -19.80 -7.93 -13.58
N LYS A 541 -19.06 -7.52 -14.61
CA LYS A 541 -17.67 -7.07 -14.41
C LYS A 541 -17.62 -6.09 -13.23
N PRO A 542 -16.56 -6.08 -12.42
CA PRO A 542 -16.39 -5.07 -11.39
C PRO A 542 -16.61 -3.68 -11.98
N VAL A 543 -17.35 -2.84 -11.26
CA VAL A 543 -17.72 -1.48 -11.68
C VAL A 543 -17.23 -0.49 -10.63
N ALA A 544 -16.97 0.74 -11.07
CA ALA A 544 -16.69 1.82 -10.15
C ALA A 544 -17.91 2.11 -9.28
N VAL A 545 -17.68 2.23 -7.97
CA VAL A 545 -18.65 2.73 -7.00
C VAL A 545 -17.97 3.84 -6.23
N HIS A 546 -18.67 4.96 -6.10
CA HIS A 546 -18.21 6.13 -5.39
C HIS A 546 -19.20 6.49 -4.30
N ALA A 547 -18.69 6.86 -3.13
CA ALA A 547 -19.48 7.29 -1.99
C ALA A 547 -19.17 8.75 -1.66
N VAL A 548 -20.20 9.51 -1.27
CA VAL A 548 -20.03 10.78 -0.58
C VAL A 548 -20.86 10.78 0.71
N ARG A 549 -20.21 11.10 1.83
CA ARG A 549 -20.85 11.38 3.11
C ARG A 549 -20.82 12.89 3.36
N HIS A 550 -21.98 13.52 3.39
CA HIS A 550 -22.08 14.97 3.55
C HIS A 550 -23.41 15.38 4.17
N ALA A 551 -23.37 16.28 5.17
CA ALA A 551 -24.54 16.83 5.84
C ALA A 551 -25.52 15.74 6.39
N GLY A 552 -24.99 14.68 6.99
CA GLY A 552 -25.78 13.59 7.59
C GLY A 552 -26.35 12.58 6.60
N MET A 553 -25.96 12.66 5.33
CA MET A 553 -26.41 11.76 4.27
C MET A 553 -25.25 10.92 3.73
N LEU A 554 -25.53 9.70 3.32
CA LEU A 554 -24.66 8.84 2.50
C LEU A 554 -25.28 8.68 1.12
N TYR A 555 -24.51 8.97 0.08
CA TYR A 555 -24.90 8.72 -1.29
C TYR A 555 -23.89 7.82 -1.99
N LEU A 556 -24.38 6.77 -2.65
CA LEU A 556 -23.61 5.82 -3.43
C LEU A 556 -23.98 5.98 -4.90
N TRP A 557 -22.97 6.17 -5.74
CA TRP A 557 -23.12 6.37 -7.18
C TRP A 557 -22.29 5.37 -7.96
N MET A 558 -22.91 4.79 -8.98
CA MET A 558 -22.30 3.89 -9.95
C MET A 558 -22.41 4.52 -11.35
N PRO A 559 -21.33 5.08 -11.90
CA PRO A 559 -21.38 5.82 -13.17
C PRO A 559 -21.76 4.93 -14.38
N ASP A 560 -21.29 3.68 -14.38
CA ASP A 560 -21.51 2.72 -15.46
C ASP A 560 -22.28 1.49 -14.94
N PRO A 561 -23.58 1.63 -14.62
CA PRO A 561 -24.36 0.54 -14.06
C PRO A 561 -24.49 -0.59 -15.08
N PRO A 562 -24.27 -1.84 -14.66
CA PRO A 562 -24.07 -2.92 -15.61
C PRO A 562 -25.38 -3.42 -16.28
N HIS A 563 -26.54 -2.95 -15.83
CA HIS A 563 -27.84 -3.16 -16.47
C HIS A 563 -28.35 -1.93 -17.26
N GLY A 564 -27.57 -0.84 -17.32
CA GLY A 564 -27.93 0.39 -18.03
C GLY A 564 -29.02 1.25 -17.37
N GLU A 565 -29.63 0.77 -16.28
CA GLU A 565 -30.50 1.55 -15.41
C GLU A 565 -29.66 2.15 -14.28
N GLN A 566 -29.85 3.44 -14.03
CA GLN A 566 -29.21 4.15 -12.93
C GLN A 566 -29.66 3.54 -11.60
N ASP A 567 -28.70 3.14 -10.78
CA ASP A 567 -28.90 2.44 -9.51
C ASP A 567 -28.06 3.22 -8.49
N ASP A 568 -28.58 4.38 -8.10
CA ASP A 568 -27.96 5.26 -7.10
C ASP A 568 -28.71 5.05 -5.79
N ARG A 569 -27.99 5.05 -4.66
CA ARG A 569 -28.61 4.88 -3.33
C ARG A 569 -28.35 6.09 -2.47
N LEU A 570 -29.35 6.50 -1.70
CA LEU A 570 -29.27 7.62 -0.77
C LEU A 570 -29.81 7.20 0.59
N TYR A 571 -29.11 7.56 1.65
CA TYR A 571 -29.47 7.25 3.02
C TYR A 571 -29.35 8.49 3.91
N ASP A 572 -30.32 8.68 4.80
CA ASP A 572 -30.24 9.65 5.89
C ASP A 572 -29.64 8.95 7.12
N LEU A 573 -28.33 9.13 7.34
CA LEU A 573 -27.61 8.49 8.44
C LEU A 573 -28.05 8.99 9.83
N SER A 574 -28.75 10.13 9.90
CA SER A 574 -29.26 10.64 11.18
C SER A 574 -30.50 9.87 11.63
N ALA A 575 -31.33 9.43 10.68
CA ALA A 575 -32.53 8.64 10.93
C ALA A 575 -32.28 7.13 10.85
N ASP A 576 -31.33 6.73 10.00
CA ASP A 576 -30.97 5.35 9.69
C ASP A 576 -29.44 5.19 9.65
N PRO A 577 -28.78 5.13 10.82
CA PRO A 577 -27.31 5.02 10.89
C PRO A 577 -26.75 3.76 10.21
N GLY A 578 -27.56 2.71 10.04
CA GLY A 578 -27.16 1.48 9.36
C GLY A 578 -27.32 1.51 7.85
N ALA A 579 -27.80 2.63 7.26
CA ALA A 579 -28.04 2.75 5.83
C ALA A 579 -28.84 1.57 5.24
N LEU A 580 -29.95 1.21 5.88
CA LEU A 580 -30.82 0.09 5.52
C LEU A 580 -32.04 0.50 4.68
N HIS A 581 -32.40 1.79 4.70
CA HIS A 581 -33.57 2.34 4.02
C HIS A 581 -33.16 3.36 2.94
N ASP A 582 -33.09 2.88 1.71
CA ASP A 582 -32.79 3.72 0.56
C ASP A 582 -33.95 4.68 0.24
N ILE A 583 -33.64 5.97 0.17
CA ILE A 583 -34.56 7.09 -0.08
C ILE A 583 -34.22 7.84 -1.38
N ALA A 584 -33.44 7.26 -2.28
CA ALA A 584 -33.02 7.91 -3.53
C ALA A 584 -34.20 8.35 -4.41
N ASP A 585 -35.23 7.48 -4.56
CA ASP A 585 -36.46 7.77 -5.32
C ASP A 585 -37.29 8.91 -4.68
N GLU A 586 -37.17 9.09 -3.37
CA GLU A 586 -37.90 10.10 -2.61
C GLU A 586 -37.22 11.47 -2.67
N GLN A 587 -35.89 11.52 -2.88
CA GLN A 587 -35.09 12.74 -2.89
C GLN A 587 -34.19 12.91 -4.14
N PRO A 588 -34.75 12.95 -5.35
CA PRO A 588 -33.97 13.02 -6.59
C PRO A 588 -33.09 14.29 -6.70
N GLU A 589 -33.53 15.43 -6.13
CA GLU A 589 -32.74 16.66 -6.12
C GLU A 589 -31.50 16.55 -5.22
N THR A 590 -31.58 15.78 -4.13
CA THR A 590 -30.44 15.51 -3.25
C THR A 590 -29.44 14.58 -3.94
N CYS A 591 -29.93 13.52 -4.59
CA CYS A 591 -29.09 12.61 -5.40
C CYS A 591 -28.32 13.38 -6.48
N GLU A 592 -28.98 14.27 -7.23
CA GLU A 592 -28.34 15.09 -8.26
C GLU A 592 -27.20 15.94 -7.69
N ARG A 593 -27.44 16.66 -6.58
CA ARG A 593 -26.43 17.48 -5.92
C ARG A 593 -25.24 16.66 -5.46
N MET A 594 -25.47 15.49 -4.87
CA MET A 594 -24.41 14.62 -4.37
C MET A 594 -23.62 13.97 -5.50
N ARG A 595 -24.28 13.63 -6.61
CA ARG A 595 -23.60 13.17 -7.84
C ARG A 595 -22.67 14.22 -8.41
N VAL A 596 -23.08 15.48 -8.44
CA VAL A 596 -22.22 16.60 -8.87
C VAL A 596 -20.99 16.70 -7.97
N LEU A 597 -21.12 16.58 -6.64
CA LEU A 597 -19.97 16.58 -5.74
C LEU A 597 -18.96 15.47 -6.07
N ILE A 598 -19.44 14.25 -6.33
CA ILE A 598 -18.56 13.15 -6.71
C ILE A 598 -17.93 13.41 -8.09
N ALA A 599 -18.70 13.84 -9.08
CA ALA A 599 -18.18 14.11 -10.43
C ALA A 599 -17.08 15.17 -10.40
N ASP A 600 -17.30 16.27 -9.65
CA ASP A 600 -16.29 17.30 -9.45
C ASP A 600 -15.05 16.71 -8.75
N TRP A 601 -15.22 15.91 -7.69
CA TRP A 601 -14.10 15.27 -6.99
C TRP A 601 -13.27 14.36 -7.91
N LEU A 602 -13.91 13.54 -8.76
CA LEU A 602 -13.25 12.69 -9.74
C LEU A 602 -12.47 13.51 -10.77
N GLU A 603 -13.10 14.52 -11.38
CA GLU A 603 -12.46 15.37 -12.38
C GLU A 603 -11.24 16.13 -11.80
N HIS A 604 -11.36 16.61 -10.56
CA HIS A 604 -10.27 17.29 -9.85
C HIS A 604 -9.10 16.34 -9.55
N GLY A 605 -9.38 15.07 -9.24
CA GLY A 605 -8.34 14.06 -9.03
C GLY A 605 -7.65 13.66 -10.32
N GLU A 606 -8.42 13.39 -11.39
CA GLU A 606 -7.87 13.00 -12.70
C GLU A 606 -6.91 14.03 -13.27
N LYS A 607 -7.20 15.32 -13.11
CA LYS A 607 -6.32 16.42 -13.56
C LYS A 607 -4.97 16.46 -12.85
N ARG A 608 -4.86 15.84 -11.67
CA ARG A 608 -3.65 15.82 -10.83
C ARG A 608 -3.00 14.43 -10.80
N ARG A 609 -3.59 13.45 -11.48
CA ARG A 609 -3.10 12.08 -11.46
C ARG A 609 -1.73 11.99 -12.12
N PRO A 610 -0.74 11.36 -11.48
CA PRO A 610 0.55 11.11 -12.11
C PRO A 610 0.42 10.10 -13.25
N GLY A 611 1.49 9.88 -14.01
CA GLY A 611 1.54 8.78 -14.97
C GLY A 611 1.43 7.43 -14.24
N ASN A 612 0.35 6.67 -14.49
CA ASN A 612 0.17 5.36 -13.89
C ASN A 612 1.01 4.29 -14.60
N MET A 613 1.51 3.32 -13.82
CA MET A 613 2.23 2.15 -14.33
C MET A 613 1.56 0.86 -13.87
N SER A 614 1.51 -0.14 -14.76
CA SER A 614 0.94 -1.47 -14.48
C SER A 614 2.04 -2.43 -14.01
N GLY A 615 1.68 -3.48 -13.25
CA GLY A 615 2.64 -4.45 -12.68
C GLY A 615 2.66 -5.83 -13.31
N GLY A 616 2.12 -5.94 -14.52
CA GLY A 616 2.24 -7.15 -15.34
C GLY A 616 1.66 -8.40 -14.67
N ALA A 617 2.14 -9.58 -15.10
CA ALA A 617 1.59 -10.88 -14.70
C ALA A 617 1.76 -11.17 -13.20
N SER A 618 2.89 -10.79 -12.59
CA SER A 618 3.16 -11.07 -11.17
C SER A 618 2.19 -10.37 -10.20
N SER A 619 1.81 -9.12 -10.51
CA SER A 619 0.79 -8.39 -9.74
C SER A 619 -0.59 -9.03 -9.91
N LEU A 620 -0.92 -9.45 -11.13
CA LEU A 620 -2.17 -10.15 -11.41
C LEU A 620 -2.28 -11.48 -10.65
N ASP A 621 -1.20 -12.28 -10.62
CA ASP A 621 -1.17 -13.55 -9.90
C ASP A 621 -1.31 -13.36 -8.38
N LEU A 622 -0.69 -12.33 -7.81
CA LEU A 622 -0.89 -11.98 -6.40
C LEU A 622 -2.35 -11.58 -6.14
N LEU A 623 -2.91 -10.72 -6.98
CA LEU A 623 -4.31 -10.30 -6.85
C LEU A 623 -5.28 -11.47 -6.98
N LYS A 624 -5.01 -12.44 -7.85
CA LYS A 624 -5.78 -13.69 -7.93
C LYS A 624 -5.69 -14.50 -6.64
N LYS A 625 -4.48 -14.67 -6.08
CA LYS A 625 -4.28 -15.36 -4.80
C LYS A 625 -5.05 -14.71 -3.65
N LEU A 626 -5.12 -13.38 -3.65
CA LEU A 626 -5.81 -12.59 -2.63
C LEU A 626 -7.32 -12.41 -2.92
N GLY A 627 -7.83 -12.94 -4.03
CA GLY A 627 -9.26 -12.90 -4.36
C GLY A 627 -9.76 -11.60 -4.99
N TYR A 628 -8.87 -10.67 -5.34
CA TYR A 628 -9.23 -9.41 -6.02
C TYR A 628 -9.61 -9.61 -7.48
N VAL A 629 -9.06 -10.63 -8.14
CA VAL A 629 -9.28 -10.92 -9.57
C VAL A 629 -9.67 -12.38 -9.75
N ASP A 630 -10.57 -12.63 -10.70
CA ASP A 630 -10.98 -13.97 -11.11
C ASP A 630 -9.88 -14.70 -11.90
N ASP A 631 -9.84 -16.04 -11.79
CA ASP A 631 -8.90 -16.90 -12.52
C ASP A 631 -9.02 -16.86 -14.05
#